data_AF-A0A7Y2NXI3-F1
#
_entry.id   AF-A0A7Y2NXI3-F1
#
_cell.length_a   1.000
_cell.length_b   1.000
_cell.length_c   1.000
_cell.angle_alpha   90.00
_cell.angle_beta   90.00
_cell.angle_gamma   90.00
#
_symmetry.space_group_name_H-M   'P 1'
#
loop_
_entity.id
_entity.type
_entity.pdbx_description
1 polymer ?
#
loop_
_entity_poly.entity_id
_entity_poly.type
_entity_poly.pdbx_seq_one_letter_code
_entity_poly.pdbx_strand_id
1 'polypeptide(L)'
;RITDQGGELIVLPVAPLADSVRSYLREHPEERSELPLDRMRLEGENERLAVRVYVRRLAGRRTDDGTVVTQLTGEILLRLK
;
A
#
# COMPACT_ATOMS: atom_id res chain seq x y z
N ARG A 1 -6.30 -25.91 8.15
CA ARG A 1 -6.52 -25.33 9.49
C ARG A 1 -5.42 -24.30 9.70
N ILE A 2 -5.69 -23.03 9.42
CA ILE A 2 -4.80 -21.93 9.82
C ILE A 2 -5.26 -21.60 11.24
N THR A 3 -4.39 -21.85 12.21
CA THR A 3 -4.63 -21.48 13.61
C THR A 3 -4.67 -19.96 13.70
N ASP A 4 -5.83 -19.45 14.09
CA ASP A 4 -6.08 -18.06 14.48
C ASP A 4 -5.18 -17.72 15.68
N GLN A 5 -3.97 -17.24 15.41
CA GLN A 5 -3.16 -16.53 16.38
C GLN A 5 -3.66 -15.09 16.33
N GLY A 6 -4.42 -14.68 17.36
CA GLY A 6 -5.19 -13.42 17.43
C GLY A 6 -4.40 -12.17 17.03
N GLY A 7 -4.32 -11.93 15.72
CA GLY A 7 -3.70 -10.78 15.10
C GLY A 7 -4.76 -9.76 14.77
N GLU A 8 -4.50 -8.50 15.10
CA GLU A 8 -5.35 -7.39 14.68
C GLU A 8 -5.20 -7.20 13.16
N LEU A 9 -6.30 -7.37 12.42
CA LEU A 9 -6.32 -7.13 10.99
C LEU A 9 -6.62 -5.66 10.70
N ILE A 10 -5.76 -5.02 9.91
CA ILE A 10 -6.06 -3.70 9.31
C ILE A 10 -6.14 -3.86 7.80
N VAL A 11 -7.26 -3.40 7.23
CA VAL A 11 -7.46 -3.34 5.78
C VAL A 11 -6.91 -2.01 5.27
N LEU A 12 -5.99 -2.07 4.31
CA LEU A 12 -5.42 -0.89 3.66
C LEU A 12 -6.02 -0.70 2.25
N PRO A 13 -6.49 0.50 1.90
CA PRO A 13 -7.05 0.77 0.58
C PRO A 13 -5.94 0.93 -0.46
N VAL A 14 -5.55 -0.16 -1.13
CA VAL A 14 -4.42 -0.16 -2.07
C VAL A 14 -4.77 0.38 -3.47
N ALA A 15 -6.05 0.37 -3.86
CA ALA A 15 -6.48 0.85 -5.18
C ALA A 15 -6.14 2.34 -5.42
N PRO A 16 -6.42 3.27 -4.48
CA PRO A 16 -5.99 4.66 -4.61
C PRO A 16 -4.48 4.83 -4.84
N LEU A 17 -3.66 4.06 -4.12
CA LEU A 17 -2.21 4.07 -4.31
C LEU A 17 -1.82 3.62 -5.72
N ALA A 18 -2.38 2.50 -6.19
CA ALA A 18 -2.09 1.99 -7.53
C ALA A 18 -2.47 3.00 -8.63
N ASP A 19 -3.58 3.72 -8.45
CA ASP A 19 -3.99 4.78 -9.37
C ASP A 19 -3.07 6.00 -9.31
N SER A 20 -2.61 6.41 -8.12
CA SER A 20 -1.60 7.47 -7.96
C SER A 20 -0.27 7.11 -8.63
N VAL A 21 0.22 5.88 -8.46
CA VAL A 21 1.43 5.38 -9.14
C VAL A 21 1.28 5.46 -10.65
N ARG A 22 0.13 5.02 -11.17
CA ARG A 22 -0.16 5.04 -12.61
C ARG A 22 -0.23 6.46 -13.16
N SER A 23 -0.85 7.39 -12.44
CA SER A 23 -0.88 8.79 -12.88
C SER A 23 0.52 9.37 -12.91
N TYR A 24 1.31 9.14 -11.86
CA TYR A 24 2.69 9.63 -11.77
C TYR A 24 3.56 9.10 -12.91
N LEU A 25 3.57 7.78 -13.15
CA LEU A 25 4.38 7.19 -14.23
C LEU A 25 3.89 7.57 -15.64
N ARG A 26 2.65 8.04 -15.78
CA ARG A 26 2.14 8.59 -17.04
C ARG A 26 2.67 10.01 -17.27
N GLU A 27 2.77 10.80 -16.21
CA GLU A 27 3.31 12.16 -16.23
C GLU A 27 4.85 12.17 -16.31
N HIS A 28 5.50 11.16 -15.71
CA HIS A 28 6.95 11.03 -15.56
C HIS A 28 7.44 9.63 -16.02
N PRO A 29 7.37 9.32 -17.32
CA PRO A 29 7.64 7.97 -17.84
C PRO A 29 9.09 7.49 -17.66
N GLU A 30 10.04 8.40 -17.47
CA GLU A 30 11.47 8.16 -17.20
C GLU A 30 11.78 7.86 -15.73
N GLU A 31 10.90 8.25 -14.79
CA GLU A 31 11.14 8.17 -13.34
C GLU A 31 10.65 6.84 -12.72
N ARG A 32 10.74 5.75 -13.48
CA ARG A 32 10.20 4.43 -13.08
C ARG A 32 10.83 3.84 -11.81
N SER A 33 11.96 4.36 -11.37
CA SER A 33 12.74 3.86 -10.24
C SER A 33 12.48 4.58 -8.92
N GLU A 34 11.94 5.80 -8.92
CA GLU A 34 11.83 6.64 -7.72
C GLU A 34 10.47 7.34 -7.66
N LEU A 35 9.48 6.64 -7.10
CA LEU A 35 8.16 7.23 -6.85
C LEU A 35 8.24 8.14 -5.62
N PRO A 36 7.62 9.34 -5.65
CA PRO A 36 7.66 10.26 -4.53
C PRO A 36 6.94 9.65 -3.31
N LEU A 37 7.67 9.56 -2.19
CA LEU A 37 7.22 8.88 -0.96
C LEU A 37 5.87 9.39 -0.45
N ASP A 38 5.59 10.69 -0.60
CA ASP A 38 4.33 11.31 -0.17
C ASP A 38 3.12 10.80 -0.97
N ARG A 39 3.32 10.41 -2.24
CA ARG A 39 2.30 9.78 -3.08
C ARG A 39 2.22 8.27 -2.86
N MET A 40 3.20 7.70 -2.15
CA MET A 40 3.36 6.27 -1.93
C MET A 40 2.98 5.86 -0.52
N ARG A 41 1.86 6.37 0.00
CA ARG A 41 1.44 6.14 1.37
C ARG A 41 0.10 5.42 1.43
N LEU A 42 0.00 4.42 2.32
CA LEU A 42 -1.26 3.83 2.75
C LEU A 42 -1.48 4.12 4.22
N GLU A 43 -2.72 4.36 4.59
CA GLU A 43 -3.12 4.56 5.98
C GLU A 43 -4.33 3.68 6.27
N GLY A 44 -4.38 3.17 7.49
CA GLY A 44 -5.49 2.39 7.99
C GLY A 44 -5.52 2.46 9.50
N GLU A 45 -6.71 2.27 10.06
CA GLU A 45 -6.87 2.22 11.50
C GLU A 45 -8.00 1.30 11.89
N ASN A 46 -7.89 0.75 13.10
CA ASN A 46 -8.99 0.11 13.80
C ASN A 46 -9.12 0.73 15.20
N GLU A 47 -9.88 0.08 16.09
CA GLU A 47 -10.14 0.56 17.45
C GLU A 47 -8.87 0.67 18.31
N ARG A 48 -7.84 -0.14 18.04
CA ARG A 48 -6.65 -0.30 18.90
C ARG A 48 -5.35 0.20 18.28
N LEU A 49 -5.30 0.27 16.96
CA LEU A 49 -4.08 0.49 16.21
C LEU A 49 -4.33 1.41 15.01
N ALA A 50 -3.40 2.32 14.79
CA ALA A 50 -3.25 3.04 13.52
C ALA A 50 -1.97 2.56 12.83
N VAL A 51 -2.05 2.32 11.52
CA VAL A 51 -0.91 1.95 10.68
C VAL A 51 -0.76 2.94 9.55
N ARG A 52 0.51 3.24 9.24
CA ARG A 52 0.91 4.00 8.08
C ARG A 52 2.01 3.22 7.36
N VAL A 53 1.82 2.98 6.08
CA VAL A 53 2.78 2.27 5.23
C VAL A 53 3.33 3.24 4.19
N TYR A 54 4.65 3.44 4.20
CA TYR A 54 5.38 4.18 3.17
C TYR A 54 5.98 3.19 2.19
N VAL A 55 5.49 3.20 0.96
CA VAL A 55 5.83 2.23 -0.08
C VAL A 55 6.99 2.76 -0.91
N ARG A 56 8.12 2.06 -0.88
CA ARG A 56 9.27 2.34 -1.75
C ARG A 56 9.16 1.61 -3.08
N ARG A 57 8.56 0.41 -3.07
CA ARG A 57 8.35 -0.41 -4.27
C ARG A 57 6.99 -1.08 -4.22
N LEU A 58 6.27 -1.02 -5.33
CA LEU A 58 4.98 -1.68 -5.50
C LEU A 58 5.02 -2.49 -6.79
N ALA A 59 4.68 -3.78 -6.72
CA ALA A 59 4.46 -4.62 -7.89
C ALA A 59 3.13 -5.36 -7.76
N GLY A 60 2.44 -5.49 -8.89
CA GLY A 60 1.11 -6.08 -8.94
C GLY A 60 0.52 -6.00 -10.34
N ARG A 61 -0.76 -6.36 -10.44
CA ARG A 61 -1.54 -6.32 -11.67
C ARG A 61 -2.93 -5.75 -11.42
N ARG A 62 -3.47 -5.09 -12.44
CA ARG A 62 -4.90 -4.74 -12.48
C ARG A 62 -5.66 -5.94 -13.01
N THR A 63 -6.79 -6.21 -12.39
CA THR A 63 -7.79 -7.18 -12.82
C THR A 63 -9.11 -6.45 -13.04
N ASP A 64 -10.09 -7.11 -13.64
CA ASP A 64 -11.42 -6.51 -13.83
C ASP A 64 -12.09 -6.20 -12.48
N ASP A 65 -11.84 -7.06 -11.47
CA ASP A 65 -12.36 -6.90 -10.11
C ASP A 65 -11.57 -5.92 -9.22
N GLY A 66 -10.47 -5.32 -9.73
CA GLY A 66 -9.69 -4.35 -8.95
C GLY A 66 -8.18 -4.40 -9.15
N THR A 67 -7.42 -4.15 -8.09
CA THR A 67 -5.96 -4.14 -8.12
C THR A 67 -5.40 -5.18 -7.17
N VAL A 68 -4.64 -6.13 -7.71
CA VAL A 68 -3.95 -7.17 -6.93
C VAL A 68 -2.48 -6.77 -6.80
N VAL A 69 -2.03 -6.55 -5.57
CA VAL A 69 -0.62 -6.31 -5.26
C VAL A 69 0.03 -7.62 -4.87
N THR A 70 1.09 -7.98 -5.57
CA THR A 70 1.85 -9.21 -5.34
C THR A 70 3.10 -8.97 -4.51
N GLN A 71 3.64 -7.74 -4.54
CA GLN A 71 4.80 -7.36 -3.73
C GLN A 71 4.71 -5.89 -3.33
N LEU A 72 5.01 -5.62 -2.06
CA LEU A 72 5.16 -4.29 -1.49
C LEU A 72 6.44 -4.27 -0.68
N THR A 73 7.25 -3.23 -0.86
CA THR A 73 8.45 -2.98 -0.05
C THR A 73 8.38 -1.55 0.46
N GLY A 74 8.64 -1.37 1.76
CA GLY A 74 8.41 -0.09 2.40
C GLY A 74 8.67 -0.12 3.90
N GLU A 75 8.33 0.97 4.54
CA GLU A 75 8.37 1.14 5.98
C GLU A 75 6.95 1.14 6.55
N ILE A 76 6.77 0.49 7.68
CA ILE A 76 5.49 0.41 8.37
C ILE A 76 5.66 1.13 9.71
N LEU A 77 4.85 2.15 9.95
CA LEU A 77 4.72 2.79 11.25
C LEU A 77 3.42 2.31 11.89
N LEU A 78 3.55 1.84 13.12
CA LEU A 78 2.46 1.34 13.94
C LEU A 78 2.34 2.23 15.17
N ARG A 79 1.12 2.68 15.47
CA ARG A 79 0.80 3.47 16.66
C ARG A 79 -0.37 2.84 17.39
N LEU A 80 -0.13 2.38 18.62
CA LEU A 80 -1.19 1.95 19.54
C LEU A 80 -2.00 3.16 19.99
N LYS A 81 -3.32 2.99 20.08
CA LYS A 81 -4.27 4.02 20.52
C LYS A 81 -4.52 3.92 22.03
#